data_AF-A0A5C1ZWZ7-F1
#
_entry.id   AF-A0A5C1ZWZ7-F1
#
_cell.length_a   1.000
_cell.length_b   1.000
_cell.length_c   1.000
_cell.angle_alpha   90.00
_cell.angle_beta   90.00
_cell.angle_gamma   90.00
#
_symmetry.space_group_name_H-M   'P 1'
#
loop_
_entity.id
_entity.type
_entity.pdbx_description
1 polymer ?
#
loop_
_entity_poly.entity_id
_entity_poly.type
_entity_poly.pdbx_seq_one_letter_code
_entity_poly.pdbx_strand_id
1 'polypeptide(L)'
;PRVGTDLTALYFWKNHYTWRSGQAPPDVFGRVCAGWSSLPDGGCEFQSAKLVSLLKINFLLSNGQHSEAALARATWLSRFKDSTFHAALVEIFSRNVSPPGGEAWQEPEDFEAFGMFRLGCGRVSSLYHAVKFSVVLDWIIFGYEDNRHLSVGGARLLQARMR
;
A
#
# COMPACT_ATOMS: atom_id res chain seq x y z
N PRO A 1 -1.21 9.27 8.50
CA PRO A 1 -2.46 9.73 7.84
C PRO A 1 -3.10 8.57 7.10
N ARG A 2 -4.43 8.47 7.10
CA ARG A 2 -5.10 7.91 5.92
C ARG A 2 -5.23 9.07 4.93
N VAL A 3 -4.94 8.81 3.66
CA VAL A 3 -5.10 9.82 2.62
C VAL A 3 -6.58 10.23 2.59
N GLY A 4 -6.86 11.53 2.77
CA GLY A 4 -8.16 12.12 2.47
C GLY A 4 -9.30 12.00 3.49
N THR A 5 -9.16 11.34 4.66
CA THR A 5 -10.31 11.14 5.57
C THR A 5 -10.44 12.18 6.69
N ASP A 6 -9.35 12.79 7.16
CA ASP A 6 -9.35 13.78 8.25
C ASP A 6 -8.33 14.89 7.99
N LEU A 7 -8.51 16.06 8.64
CA LEU A 7 -7.46 17.09 8.71
C LEU A 7 -6.19 16.44 9.30
N THR A 8 -5.16 16.30 8.48
CA THR A 8 -3.91 15.71 8.95
C THR A 8 -2.80 16.74 9.04
N ALA A 9 -2.31 16.93 10.27
CA ALA A 9 -1.05 17.60 10.54
C ALA A 9 0.11 16.59 10.36
N LEU A 10 1.06 16.91 9.49
CA LEU A 10 2.25 16.12 9.21
C LEU A 10 3.49 16.90 9.59
N TYR A 11 4.34 16.31 10.41
CA TYR A 11 5.66 16.85 10.70
C TYR A 11 6.70 16.04 9.94
N PHE A 12 7.33 16.67 8.95
CA PHE A 12 8.30 16.02 8.04
C PHE A 12 9.45 16.98 7.76
N TRP A 13 10.69 16.51 7.93
CA TRP A 13 11.92 17.32 7.84
C TRP A 13 11.84 18.71 8.48
N LYS A 14 11.41 18.75 9.75
CA LYS A 14 11.28 19.98 10.54
C LYS A 14 10.23 20.99 10.03
N ASN A 15 9.45 20.61 9.02
CA ASN A 15 8.35 21.41 8.50
C ASN A 15 7.01 20.83 8.94
N HIS A 16 6.04 21.72 9.09
CA HIS A 16 4.66 21.36 9.41
C HIS A 16 3.79 21.52 8.16
N TYR A 17 3.18 20.42 7.73
CA TYR A 17 2.27 20.39 6.60
C TYR A 17 0.86 20.14 7.09
N THR A 18 -0.10 20.86 6.52
CA THR A 18 -1.52 20.63 6.76
C THR A 18 -2.14 20.05 5.50
N TRP A 19 -2.75 18.88 5.62
CA TRP A 19 -3.47 18.23 4.53
C TRP A 19 -4.95 18.12 4.91
N ARG A 20 -5.80 18.89 4.24
CA ARG A 20 -7.25 18.86 4.45
C ARG A 20 -7.88 17.72 3.66
N SER A 21 -8.95 17.14 4.21
CA SER A 21 -9.77 16.14 3.51
C SER A 21 -10.26 16.68 2.17
N GLY A 22 -10.24 15.83 1.14
CA GLY A 22 -10.64 16.17 -0.22
C GLY A 22 -9.67 17.08 -1.00
N GLN A 23 -8.59 17.57 -0.38
CA GLN A 23 -7.57 18.36 -1.08
C GLN A 23 -6.41 17.49 -1.57
N ALA A 24 -5.69 18.00 -2.56
CA ALA A 24 -4.43 17.42 -2.99
C ALA A 24 -3.42 17.35 -1.82
N PRO A 25 -2.55 16.33 -1.78
CA PRO A 25 -1.44 16.29 -0.83
C PRO A 25 -0.51 17.50 -1.02
N PRO A 26 0.19 17.93 0.04
CA PRO A 26 1.32 18.84 -0.12
C PRO A 26 2.34 18.28 -1.12
N ASP A 27 3.00 19.13 -1.89
CA ASP A 27 3.87 18.73 -3.01
C ASP A 27 4.93 17.68 -2.64
N VAL A 28 5.50 17.79 -1.43
CA VAL A 28 6.48 16.82 -0.89
C VAL A 28 5.95 15.39 -0.78
N PHE A 29 4.63 15.22 -0.75
CA PHE A 29 3.93 13.92 -0.74
C PHE A 29 3.25 13.60 -2.07
N GLY A 30 3.24 14.52 -3.04
CA GLY A 30 2.47 14.39 -4.27
C GLY A 30 2.86 13.16 -5.08
N ARG A 31 4.16 12.98 -5.32
CA ARG A 31 4.69 11.85 -6.11
C ARG A 31 4.37 10.50 -5.48
N VAL A 32 4.61 10.37 -4.18
CA VAL A 32 4.37 9.12 -3.45
C VAL A 32 2.89 8.79 -3.36
N CYS A 33 2.03 9.79 -3.21
CA CYS A 33 0.58 9.61 -3.24
C CYS A 33 0.11 9.16 -4.62
N ALA A 34 0.54 9.81 -5.70
CA ALA A 34 0.16 9.46 -7.07
C ALA A 34 0.63 8.05 -7.45
N GLY A 35 1.87 7.70 -7.09
CA GLY A 35 2.40 6.36 -7.32
C GLY A 35 1.63 5.29 -6.54
N TRP A 36 1.47 5.49 -5.23
CA TRP A 36 0.81 4.51 -4.39
C TRP A 36 -0.69 4.37 -4.69
N SER A 37 -1.40 5.44 -5.08
CA SER A 37 -2.82 5.32 -5.47
C SER A 37 -3.00 4.58 -6.79
N SER A 38 -2.01 4.66 -7.69
CA SER A 38 -2.06 4.01 -9.01
C SER A 38 -1.79 2.51 -8.95
N LEU A 39 -0.95 2.05 -8.01
CA LEU A 39 -0.51 0.65 -7.95
C LEU A 39 -1.65 -0.35 -7.62
N PRO A 40 -2.50 -0.16 -6.58
CA PRO A 40 -3.57 -1.10 -6.26
C PRO A 40 -4.61 -1.23 -7.37
N ASP A 41 -4.95 -0.13 -8.04
CA ASP A 41 -6.01 -0.09 -9.06
C ASP A 41 -5.50 -0.45 -10.46
N GLY A 42 -4.32 0.05 -10.85
CA GLY A 42 -3.75 -0.14 -12.18
C GLY A 42 -2.80 -1.32 -12.30
N GLY A 43 -2.18 -1.77 -11.20
CA GLY A 43 -1.02 -2.66 -11.26
C GLY A 43 0.19 -1.96 -11.88
N CYS A 44 1.10 -2.71 -12.51
CA CYS A 44 2.19 -2.14 -13.30
C CYS A 44 2.79 -3.13 -14.31
N GLU A 45 3.51 -2.61 -15.30
CA GLU A 45 4.43 -3.40 -16.11
C GLU A 45 5.77 -3.47 -15.40
N PHE A 46 6.31 -4.67 -15.18
CA PHE A 46 7.60 -4.86 -14.50
C PHE A 46 8.42 -5.97 -15.19
N GLN A 47 9.58 -5.59 -15.74
CA GLN A 47 10.47 -6.50 -16.50
C GLN A 47 9.67 -7.36 -17.51
N SER A 48 8.94 -6.68 -18.39
CA SER A 48 8.12 -7.27 -19.46
C SER A 48 6.97 -8.18 -18.99
N ALA A 49 6.62 -8.18 -17.70
CA ALA A 49 5.43 -8.85 -17.19
C ALA A 49 4.43 -7.83 -16.66
N LYS A 50 3.17 -8.04 -17.04
CA LYS A 50 2.04 -7.30 -16.49
C LYS A 50 1.70 -7.84 -15.10
N LEU A 51 1.94 -7.03 -14.09
CA LEU A 51 1.51 -7.28 -12.73
C LEU A 51 0.10 -6.71 -12.56
N VAL A 52 -0.88 -7.61 -12.50
CA VAL A 52 -2.31 -7.26 -12.47
C VAL A 52 -2.64 -6.46 -11.20
N SER A 53 -3.50 -5.45 -11.36
CA SER A 53 -4.16 -4.71 -10.27
C SER A 53 -4.51 -5.57 -9.06
N LEU A 54 -4.14 -5.10 -7.87
CA LEU A 54 -4.42 -5.81 -6.62
C LEU A 54 -5.92 -5.84 -6.32
N LEU A 55 -6.63 -4.75 -6.65
CA LEU A 55 -8.08 -4.68 -6.54
C LEU A 55 -8.76 -5.61 -7.55
N LYS A 56 -8.18 -5.79 -8.75
CA LYS A 56 -8.68 -6.80 -9.70
C LYS A 56 -8.52 -8.21 -9.15
N ILE A 57 -7.43 -8.54 -8.46
CA ILE A 57 -7.26 -9.85 -7.82
C ILE A 57 -8.34 -10.06 -6.75
N ASN A 58 -8.62 -9.06 -5.91
CA ASN A 58 -9.73 -9.10 -4.95
C ASN A 58 -11.08 -9.36 -5.64
N PHE A 59 -11.34 -8.64 -6.74
CA PHE A 59 -12.56 -8.80 -7.52
C PHE A 59 -12.70 -10.21 -8.08
N LEU A 60 -11.63 -10.78 -8.65
CA LEU A 60 -11.63 -12.15 -9.17
C LEU A 60 -11.95 -13.16 -8.06
N LEU A 61 -11.36 -13.00 -6.88
CA LEU A 61 -11.65 -13.85 -5.71
C LEU A 61 -13.12 -13.75 -5.29
N SER A 62 -13.66 -12.54 -5.24
CA SER A 62 -15.05 -12.28 -4.84
C SER A 62 -16.09 -12.85 -5.83
N ASN A 63 -15.69 -13.03 -7.09
CA ASN A 63 -16.53 -13.62 -8.15
C ASN A 63 -16.28 -15.13 -8.36
N GLY A 64 -15.53 -15.79 -7.46
CA GLY A 64 -15.25 -17.23 -7.57
C GLY A 64 -14.26 -17.61 -8.68
N GLN A 65 -13.59 -16.64 -9.31
CA GLN A 65 -12.60 -16.85 -10.37
C GLN A 65 -11.23 -17.21 -9.77
N HIS A 66 -11.18 -18.27 -8.95
CA HIS A 66 -10.02 -18.60 -8.11
C HIS A 66 -8.76 -18.92 -8.92
N SER A 67 -8.87 -19.61 -10.05
CA SER A 67 -7.72 -19.96 -10.88
C SER A 67 -7.05 -18.71 -11.48
N GLU A 68 -7.85 -17.75 -11.95
CA GLU A 68 -7.35 -16.49 -12.51
C GLU A 68 -6.72 -15.62 -11.43
N ALA A 69 -7.36 -15.51 -10.26
CA ALA A 69 -6.81 -14.80 -9.11
C ALA A 69 -5.48 -15.42 -8.62
N ALA A 70 -5.42 -16.75 -8.55
CA ALA A 70 -4.22 -17.47 -8.13
C ALA A 70 -3.06 -17.23 -9.12
N LEU A 71 -3.33 -17.27 -10.43
CA LEU A 71 -2.33 -16.97 -11.45
C LEU A 71 -1.81 -15.54 -11.33
N ALA A 72 -2.71 -14.55 -11.25
CA ALA A 72 -2.35 -13.14 -11.11
C ALA A 72 -1.52 -12.87 -9.85
N ARG A 73 -1.90 -13.46 -8.71
CA ARG A 73 -1.13 -13.38 -7.46
C ARG A 73 0.23 -14.09 -7.58
N ALA A 74 0.29 -15.24 -8.24
CA ALA A 74 1.54 -15.95 -8.46
C ALA A 74 2.53 -15.13 -9.32
N THR A 75 2.04 -14.35 -10.28
CA THR A 75 2.88 -13.43 -11.06
C THR A 75 3.58 -12.41 -10.16
N TRP A 76 2.85 -11.76 -9.25
CA TRP A 76 3.44 -10.87 -8.24
C TRP A 76 4.49 -11.58 -7.38
N LEU A 77 4.16 -12.75 -6.86
CA LEU A 77 5.04 -13.50 -5.97
C LEU A 77 6.30 -14.00 -6.69
N SER A 78 6.23 -14.35 -7.97
CA SER A 78 7.41 -14.77 -8.74
C SER A 78 8.49 -13.69 -8.80
N ARG A 79 8.15 -12.42 -8.56
CA ARG A 79 9.08 -11.29 -8.57
C ARG A 79 9.47 -10.80 -7.18
N PHE A 80 8.52 -10.80 -6.23
CA PHE A 80 8.70 -10.09 -4.96
C PHE A 80 8.45 -10.95 -3.71
N LYS A 81 8.29 -12.27 -3.83
CA LYS A 81 7.99 -13.14 -2.68
C LYS A 81 8.99 -12.96 -1.53
N ASP A 82 10.27 -12.89 -1.86
CA ASP A 82 11.37 -12.85 -0.88
C ASP A 82 11.87 -11.43 -0.60
N SER A 83 11.36 -10.42 -1.31
CA SER A 83 11.69 -9.02 -1.10
C SER A 83 11.10 -8.50 0.21
N THR A 84 11.87 -7.68 0.93
CA THR A 84 11.30 -6.83 1.97
C THR A 84 10.33 -5.83 1.35
N PHE A 85 9.45 -5.24 2.15
CA PHE A 85 8.54 -4.23 1.66
C PHE A 85 9.28 -3.07 0.99
N HIS A 86 10.33 -2.55 1.63
CA HIS A 86 11.15 -1.48 1.08
C HIS A 86 11.83 -1.87 -0.24
N ALA A 87 12.46 -3.05 -0.30
CA ALA A 87 13.17 -3.48 -1.50
C ALA A 87 12.22 -3.62 -2.70
N ALA A 88 11.01 -4.14 -2.49
CA ALA A 88 10.01 -4.21 -3.54
C ALA A 88 9.54 -2.82 -4.00
N LEU A 89 9.36 -1.87 -3.07
CA LEU A 89 9.01 -0.49 -3.45
C LEU A 89 10.10 0.18 -4.28
N VAL A 90 11.37 0.00 -3.93
CA VAL A 90 12.51 0.52 -4.71
C VAL A 90 12.50 -0.05 -6.14
N GLU A 91 12.30 -1.36 -6.28
CA GLU A 91 12.20 -1.99 -7.60
C GLU A 91 11.01 -1.45 -8.41
N ILE A 92 9.83 -1.33 -7.78
CA ILE A 92 8.58 -0.95 -8.46
C ILE A 92 8.55 0.54 -8.82
N PHE A 93 9.00 1.41 -7.92
CA PHE A 93 8.79 2.85 -8.03
C PHE A 93 10.04 3.62 -8.44
N SER A 94 11.26 3.12 -8.20
CA SER A 94 12.49 3.84 -8.53
C SER A 94 13.24 3.22 -9.72
N ARG A 95 13.28 1.89 -9.80
CA ARG A 95 14.07 1.17 -10.82
C ARG A 95 13.26 0.73 -12.03
N ASN A 96 11.94 0.73 -11.92
CA ASN A 96 11.06 0.38 -13.02
C ASN A 96 11.03 1.49 -14.08
N VAL A 97 11.08 1.12 -15.36
CA VAL A 97 11.00 2.06 -16.48
C VAL A 97 9.62 2.74 -16.56
N SER A 98 8.57 2.02 -16.14
CA SER A 98 7.20 2.54 -16.12
C SER A 98 6.63 2.44 -14.70
N PRO A 99 7.10 3.26 -13.75
CA PRO A 99 6.64 3.21 -12.38
C PRO A 99 5.15 3.59 -12.31
N PRO A 100 4.38 3.00 -11.39
CA PRO A 100 3.00 3.42 -11.17
C PRO A 100 2.96 4.92 -10.82
N GLY A 101 1.98 5.64 -11.36
CA GLY A 101 1.87 7.11 -11.22
C GLY A 101 2.74 7.90 -12.21
N GLY A 102 3.55 7.23 -13.04
CA GLY A 102 4.28 7.86 -14.16
C GLY A 102 5.58 8.58 -13.77
N GLU A 103 5.85 8.76 -12.48
CA GLU A 103 7.08 9.38 -11.97
C GLU A 103 7.87 8.43 -11.07
N ALA A 104 9.18 8.34 -11.30
CA ALA A 104 10.07 7.52 -10.49
C ALA A 104 10.34 8.17 -9.12
N TRP A 105 10.20 7.39 -8.06
CA TRP A 105 10.51 7.83 -6.69
C TRP A 105 12.02 8.01 -6.50
N GLN A 106 12.39 9.02 -5.75
CA GLN A 106 13.77 9.38 -5.41
C GLN A 106 14.15 8.79 -4.04
N GLU A 107 15.34 8.20 -3.99
CA GLU A 107 15.94 7.69 -2.75
C GLU A 107 16.90 8.76 -2.16
N PRO A 108 16.79 9.10 -0.86
CA PRO A 108 15.86 8.56 0.15
C PRO A 108 14.52 9.30 0.26
N GLU A 109 14.36 10.46 -0.37
CA GLU A 109 13.35 11.47 -0.03
C GLU A 109 11.91 10.96 -0.10
N ASP A 110 11.55 10.28 -1.20
CA ASP A 110 10.20 9.78 -1.41
C ASP A 110 9.89 8.59 -0.50
N PHE A 111 10.90 7.78 -0.15
CA PHE A 111 10.70 6.66 0.77
C PHE A 111 10.53 7.14 2.21
N GLU A 112 11.20 8.22 2.60
CA GLU A 112 10.94 8.86 3.89
C GLU A 112 9.54 9.49 3.93
N ALA A 113 9.13 10.19 2.86
CA ALA A 113 7.81 10.77 2.73
C ALA A 113 6.71 9.70 2.77
N PHE A 114 6.86 8.62 2.00
CA PHE A 114 5.94 7.48 1.99
C PHE A 114 5.92 6.77 3.35
N GLY A 115 7.07 6.72 4.03
CA GLY A 115 7.23 6.15 5.36
C GLY A 115 6.36 6.80 6.43
N MET A 116 5.92 8.04 6.22
CA MET A 116 5.03 8.78 7.13
C MET A 116 3.56 8.33 7.03
N PHE A 117 3.18 7.62 5.98
CA PHE A 117 1.82 7.10 5.86
C PHE A 117 1.56 5.92 6.77
N ARG A 118 0.28 5.61 6.94
CA ARG A 118 -0.15 4.42 7.64
C ARG A 118 -0.58 3.38 6.64
N LEU A 119 -0.05 2.18 6.82
CA LEU A 119 -0.53 0.97 6.20
C LEU A 119 -0.82 0.00 7.35
N GLY A 120 -2.04 -0.46 7.39
CA GLY A 120 -2.55 -1.27 8.47
C GLY A 120 -2.54 -0.51 9.80
N CYS A 121 -1.95 -1.14 10.83
CA CYS A 121 -1.91 -0.59 12.19
C CYS A 121 -0.70 0.32 12.43
N GLY A 122 0.33 0.25 11.60
CA GLY A 122 1.60 0.94 11.80
C GLY A 122 1.85 2.08 10.83
N ARG A 123 3.03 2.71 10.97
CA ARG A 123 3.60 3.58 9.93
C ARG A 123 4.29 2.70 8.89
N VAL A 124 4.26 3.11 7.64
CA VAL A 124 4.93 2.40 6.55
C VAL A 124 6.43 2.23 6.84
N SER A 125 7.09 3.26 7.39
CA SER A 125 8.52 3.17 7.74
C SER A 125 8.84 2.05 8.73
N SER A 126 7.92 1.73 9.65
CA SER A 126 8.09 0.61 10.59
C SER A 126 7.95 -0.77 9.93
N LEU A 127 7.36 -0.83 8.73
CA LEU A 127 7.12 -2.07 7.98
C LEU A 127 8.25 -2.36 6.98
N TYR A 128 8.96 -1.34 6.50
CA TYR A 128 9.94 -1.42 5.42
C TYR A 128 10.88 -2.64 5.45
N HIS A 129 11.43 -2.95 6.62
CA HIS A 129 12.33 -4.09 6.81
C HIS A 129 11.73 -5.21 7.66
N ALA A 130 10.64 -4.93 8.37
CA ALA A 130 10.00 -5.87 9.28
C ALA A 130 9.09 -6.88 8.56
N VAL A 131 8.55 -6.53 7.39
CA VAL A 131 7.63 -7.40 6.65
C VAL A 131 8.10 -7.62 5.21
N LYS A 132 7.76 -8.80 4.68
CA LYS A 132 7.93 -9.12 3.26
C LYS A 132 6.84 -8.41 2.45
N PHE A 133 7.16 -8.07 1.19
CA PHE A 133 6.19 -7.46 0.29
C PHE A 133 4.97 -8.35 0.08
N SER A 134 5.14 -9.67 0.04
CA SER A 134 4.05 -10.65 -0.07
C SER A 134 2.99 -10.53 1.03
N VAL A 135 3.38 -10.13 2.25
CA VAL A 135 2.45 -9.91 3.37
C VAL A 135 1.61 -8.66 3.12
N VAL A 136 2.26 -7.56 2.69
CA VAL A 136 1.58 -6.31 2.35
C VAL A 136 0.65 -6.49 1.16
N LEU A 137 1.08 -7.24 0.15
CA LEU A 137 0.30 -7.61 -1.01
C LEU A 137 -1.02 -8.27 -0.60
N ASP A 138 -0.95 -9.26 0.30
CA ASP A 138 -2.13 -9.95 0.82
C ASP A 138 -3.04 -9.03 1.64
N TRP A 139 -2.48 -8.08 2.39
CA TRP A 139 -3.28 -7.09 3.11
C TRP A 139 -4.15 -6.24 2.19
N ILE A 140 -3.58 -5.82 1.06
CA ILE A 140 -4.29 -5.03 0.06
C ILE A 140 -5.31 -5.90 -0.67
N ILE A 141 -4.90 -7.08 -1.15
CA ILE A 141 -5.79 -8.00 -1.89
C ILE A 141 -6.99 -8.43 -1.04
N PHE A 142 -6.84 -8.65 0.26
CA PHE A 142 -7.94 -9.10 1.12
C PHE A 142 -8.69 -7.96 1.83
N GLY A 143 -8.36 -6.69 1.55
CA GLY A 143 -9.08 -5.54 2.09
C GLY A 143 -8.91 -5.32 3.60
N TYR A 144 -7.81 -5.81 4.20
CA TYR A 144 -7.51 -5.57 5.62
C TYR A 144 -7.21 -4.09 5.94
N GLU A 145 -6.99 -3.28 4.90
CA GLU A 145 -6.81 -1.83 5.01
C GLU A 145 -8.15 -1.07 5.21
N ASP A 146 -9.22 -1.54 4.57
CA ASP A 146 -10.51 -0.83 4.49
C ASP A 146 -11.45 -1.21 5.65
N ASN A 147 -11.50 -2.49 6.04
CA ASN A 147 -12.44 -3.01 7.03
C ASN A 147 -11.89 -2.98 8.47
N ARG A 148 -11.70 -1.78 9.02
CA ARG A 148 -11.45 -1.62 10.47
C ARG A 148 -12.68 -1.11 11.17
N HIS A 149 -13.58 -2.02 11.51
CA HIS A 149 -14.55 -1.74 12.55
C HIS A 149 -13.83 -1.77 13.91
N LEU A 150 -13.81 -0.63 14.60
CA LEU A 150 -13.51 -0.61 16.01
C LEU A 150 -14.70 -1.29 16.72
N SER A 151 -14.52 -2.49 17.26
CA SER A 151 -15.58 -3.10 18.07
C SER A 151 -15.85 -2.20 19.29
N VAL A 152 -17.05 -1.62 19.37
CA VAL A 152 -17.50 -0.88 20.57
C VAL A 152 -17.57 -1.89 21.72
N GLY A 153 -16.60 -1.82 22.63
CA GLY A 153 -16.37 -2.79 23.71
C GLY A 153 -15.00 -3.51 23.67
N GLY A 154 -14.22 -3.33 22.59
CA GLY A 154 -12.89 -3.92 22.41
C GLY A 154 -12.88 -5.42 22.12
N ALA A 155 -11.73 -5.96 21.69
CA ALA A 155 -11.56 -7.39 21.37
C ALA A 155 -11.87 -8.32 22.55
N ARG A 156 -11.73 -7.82 23.79
CA ARG A 156 -12.09 -8.54 25.02
C ARG A 156 -13.58 -8.87 25.11
N LEU A 157 -14.47 -8.00 24.63
CA LEU A 157 -15.91 -8.25 24.64
C LEU A 157 -16.29 -9.36 23.64
N LEU A 158 -15.57 -9.44 22.51
CA LEU A 158 -15.72 -10.53 21.54
C LEU A 158 -15.28 -11.87 22.18
N GLN A 159 -14.12 -11.88 22.84
CA GLN A 159 -13.59 -13.06 23.53
C GLN A 159 -14.53 -13.57 24.65
N ALA A 160 -15.22 -12.67 25.34
CA ALA A 160 -16.20 -13.02 26.38
C ALA A 160 -17.49 -13.63 25.81
N ARG A 161 -17.85 -13.33 24.56
CA ARG A 161 -19.07 -13.83 23.88
C ARG A 161 -18.85 -15.12 23.08
N MET A 162 -17.60 -15.52 22.88
CA MET A 162 -17.22 -16.77 22.21
C MET A 162 -17.02 -17.93 23.18
N ARG A 163 -17.30 -17.71 24.47
CA ARG A 163 -17.42 -18.76 25.50
C ARG A 163 -18.88 -19.07 25.71
#